data_AF-A0A256FQQ3-F1
#
_entry.id   AF-A0A256FQQ3-F1
#
_cell.length_a   1.000
_cell.length_b   1.000
_cell.length_c   1.000
_cell.angle_alpha   90.00
_cell.angle_beta   90.00
_cell.angle_gamma   90.00
#
_symmetry.space_group_name_H-M   'P 1'
#
loop_
_entity.id
_entity.type
_entity.pdbx_description
1 polymer ?
#
loop_
_entity_poly.entity_id
_entity_poly.type
_entity_poly.pdbx_seq_one_letter_code
_entity_poly.pdbx_strand_id
1 'polypeptide(L)' 'MASTKQRNLEDIYYAERKILKTLPKMSRAANDEKLKSAFEKHREQTEGHVERLQQGRPAES' A
#
# COMPACT_ATOMS: atom_id res chain seq x y z
N MET A 1 5.56 -17.62 23.17
CA MET A 1 5.71 -16.21 22.75
C MET A 1 5.69 -16.12 21.21
N ALA A 2 4.57 -16.45 20.56
CA ALA A 2 4.48 -16.50 19.08
C ALA A 2 3.12 -15.98 18.57
N SER A 3 2.68 -14.81 19.03
CA SER A 3 1.35 -14.27 18.64
C SER A 3 1.34 -12.79 18.21
N THR A 4 2.46 -12.08 18.22
CA THR A 4 2.46 -10.63 17.89
C THR A 4 2.78 -10.33 16.43
N LYS A 5 3.51 -11.20 15.72
CA LYS A 5 4.04 -10.91 14.37
C LYS A 5 2.99 -10.94 13.24
N GLN A 6 1.94 -11.76 13.37
CA GLN A 6 0.94 -11.97 12.32
C GLN A 6 -0.04 -10.80 12.18
N ARG A 7 -0.44 -10.17 13.29
CA ARG A 7 -1.35 -9.00 13.27
C ARG A 7 -0.76 -7.83 12.47
N ASN A 8 0.54 -7.62 12.62
CA ASN A 8 1.22 -6.48 12.00
C ASN A 8 1.23 -6.55 10.46
N LEU A 9 1.31 -7.74 9.86
CA LEU A 9 1.33 -7.86 8.39
C LEU A 9 -0.04 -7.61 7.77
N GLU A 10 -1.12 -8.10 8.40
CA GLU A 10 -2.49 -7.77 7.97
C GLU A 10 -2.76 -6.28 8.12
N ASP A 11 -2.38 -5.67 9.24
CA ASP A 11 -2.57 -4.22 9.47
C ASP A 11 -1.84 -3.38 8.41
N ILE A 12 -0.59 -3.75 8.07
CA ILE A 12 0.17 -3.11 7.00
C ILE A 12 -0.54 -3.32 5.66
N TYR A 13 -1.01 -4.53 5.34
CA TYR A 13 -1.74 -4.80 4.10
C TYR A 13 -3.00 -3.94 3.96
N TYR A 14 -3.78 -3.81 5.03
CA TYR A 14 -4.96 -2.93 5.04
C TYR A 14 -4.58 -1.46 4.86
N ALA A 15 -3.49 -1.01 5.50
CA ALA A 15 -2.98 0.34 5.34
C ALA A 15 -2.55 0.61 3.89
N GLU A 16 -1.76 -0.29 3.29
CA GLU A 16 -1.29 -0.17 1.90
C GLU A 16 -2.47 -0.13 0.91
N ARG A 17 -3.49 -0.99 1.10
CA ARG A 17 -4.72 -0.92 0.28
C ARG A 17 -5.48 0.39 0.43
N LYS A 18 -5.48 0.98 1.62
CA LYS A 18 -6.12 2.29 1.86
C LYS A 18 -5.32 3.42 1.20
N ILE A 19 -4.00 3.39 1.32
CA ILE A 19 -3.08 4.34 0.66
C ILE A 19 -3.24 4.27 -0.84
N LEU A 20 -3.25 3.06 -1.42
CA LEU A 20 -3.38 2.82 -2.85
C LEU A 20 -4.63 3.49 -3.46
N LYS A 21 -5.77 3.41 -2.75
CA LYS A 21 -7.03 4.05 -3.15
C LYS A 21 -7.01 5.58 -3.01
N THR A 22 -6.12 6.10 -2.16
CA THR A 22 -6.06 7.53 -1.82
C THR A 22 -5.08 8.29 -2.70
N LEU A 23 -3.97 7.66 -3.11
CA LEU A 23 -2.91 8.28 -3.92
C LEU A 23 -3.43 8.93 -5.23
N PRO A 24 -4.36 8.34 -6.00
CA PRO A 24 -4.92 9.00 -7.19
C PRO A 24 -5.66 10.30 -6.86
N LYS A 25 -6.32 10.38 -5.69
CA LYS A 25 -6.99 11.61 -5.24
C LYS A 25 -5.97 12.69 -4.86
N MET A 26 -4.87 12.30 -4.23
CA MET A 26 -3.78 13.21 -3.86
C MET A 26 -3.05 13.75 -5.09
N SER A 27 -2.77 12.90 -6.08
CA SER A 27 -2.22 13.34 -7.38
C SER A 27 -3.13 14.37 -8.06
N ARG A 28 -4.44 14.09 -8.18
CA ARG A 28 -5.40 15.03 -8.79
C ARG A 28 -5.53 16.36 -8.05
N ALA A 29 -5.32 16.37 -6.73
CA ALA A 29 -5.41 17.57 -5.90
C ALA A 29 -4.10 18.39 -5.88
N ALA A 30 -2.97 17.82 -6.32
CA ALA A 30 -1.71 18.52 -6.37
C ALA A 30 -1.66 19.49 -7.57
N ASN A 31 -1.21 20.73 -7.33
CA ASN A 31 -1.00 21.73 -8.39
C ASN A 31 0.44 21.72 -8.93
N ASP A 32 1.38 21.16 -8.17
CA ASP A 32 2.78 21.03 -8.56
C ASP A 32 3.00 19.72 -9.32
N GLU A 33 3.60 19.80 -10.50
CA GLU A 33 3.84 18.63 -11.37
C GLU A 33 4.79 17.61 -10.74
N LYS A 34 5.80 18.04 -9.99
CA LYS A 34 6.72 17.11 -9.31
C LYS A 34 5.98 16.34 -8.21
N LEU A 35 5.08 17.02 -7.50
CA LEU A 35 4.25 16.40 -6.46
C LEU A 35 3.25 15.39 -7.06
N LYS A 36 2.65 15.69 -8.22
CA LYS A 36 1.81 14.73 -8.96
C LYS A 36 2.59 13.46 -9.31
N SER A 37 3.75 13.61 -9.96
CA SER A 37 4.60 12.48 -10.32
C SER A 37 5.10 11.70 -9.10
N ALA A 38 5.32 12.36 -7.96
CA ALA A 38 5.67 11.69 -6.72
C ALA A 38 4.53 10.80 -6.21
N PHE A 39 3.27 11.25 -6.28
CA PHE A 39 2.12 10.43 -5.92
C PHE A 39 1.90 9.25 -6.89
N GLU A 40 2.13 9.45 -8.18
CA GLU A 40 2.06 8.38 -9.19
C GLU A 40 3.13 7.32 -8.97
N LYS A 41 4.38 7.74 -8.76
CA LYS A 41 5.48 6.84 -8.42
C LYS A 41 5.21 6.07 -7.12
N HIS A 42 4.71 6.76 -6.10
CA HIS A 42 4.36 6.10 -4.84
C HIS A 42 3.23 5.09 -5.04
N ARG A 43 2.28 5.35 -5.94
CA ARG A 43 1.21 4.41 -6.26
C ARG A 43 1.77 3.10 -6.81
N GLU A 44 2.69 3.16 -7.77
CA GLU A 44 3.36 1.98 -8.33
C GLU A 44 4.13 1.20 -7.25
N GLN A 45 4.85 1.90 -6.37
CA GLN A 45 5.54 1.26 -5.24
C GLN A 45 4.55 0.55 -4.29
N THR A 46 3.43 1.22 -3.99
CA THR A 46 2.36 0.69 -3.13
C THR A 46 1.73 -0.57 -3.73
N GLU A 47 1.50 -0.60 -5.05
CA GLU A 47 1.00 -1.79 -5.75
C GLU A 47 1.95 -2.98 -5.55
N GLY A 48 3.25 -2.78 -5.77
CA GLY A 48 4.24 -3.82 -5.52
C GLY A 48 4.33 -4.27 -4.05
N HIS A 49 4.05 -3.39 -3.08
CA HIS A 49 3.99 -3.77 -1.67
C HIS A 49 2.77 -4.66 -1.38
N VAL A 50 1.60 -4.28 -1.89
CA VAL A 50 0.36 -5.05 -1.75
C VAL A 50 0.53 -6.46 -2.34
N GLU A 51 1.13 -6.56 -3.53
CA GLU A 51 1.41 -7.86 -4.17
C GLU A 51 2.32 -8.74 -3.33
N ARG A 52 3.42 -8.21 -2.80
CA ARG A 52 4.35 -8.96 -1.94
C ARG A 52 3.69 -9.42 -0.64
N LEU A 53 2.88 -8.56 -0.03
CA LEU A 53 2.14 -8.89 1.20
C LEU A 53 1.07 -9.96 0.92
N GLN A 54 0.42 -9.90 -0.24
CA GLN A 54 -0.55 -10.90 -0.67
C GLN A 54 0.09 -12.27 -0.92
N GLN A 55 1.28 -12.32 -1.53
CA GLN A 55 2.04 -13.57 -1.74
C GLN A 55 2.57 -14.16 -0.44
N GLY A 56 2.95 -13.31 0.53
CA GLY A 56 3.43 -13.74 1.84
C GLY A 56 2.34 -14.25 2.79
N ARG A 57 1.06 -14.08 2.44
CA ARG A 57 -0.04 -14.68 3.18
C ARG A 57 -0.21 -16.14 2.74
N PRO A 58 -0.20 -17.11 3.68
CA PRO A 58 -0.66 -18.44 3.35
C PRO A 58 -2.11 -18.34 2.85
N ALA A 59 -2.42 -19.02 1.75
CA ALA A 59 -3.81 -19.25 1.37
C ALA A 59 -4.48 -19.93 2.57
N GLU A 60 -5.43 -19.25 3.19
CA GLU A 60 -6.25 -19.85 4.23
C GLU A 60 -7.03 -20.99 3.57
N SER A 61 -6.61 -22.23 3.84
CA SER A 61 -7.35 -23.47 3.58
C SER A 61 -8.26 -23.77 4.76
#